data_AF-A0A3D4SYS3-F1
#
_entry.id   AF-A0A3D4SYS3-F1
#
_cell.length_a   1.000
_cell.length_b   1.000
_cell.length_c   1.000
_cell.angle_alpha   90.00
_cell.angle_beta   90.00
_cell.angle_gamma   90.00
#
_symmetry.space_group_name_H-M   'P 1'
#
loop_
_entity.id
_entity.type
_entity.pdbx_description
1 polymer ?
#
loop_
_entity_poly.entity_id
_entity_poly.type
_entity_poly.pdbx_seq_one_letter_code
_entity_poly.pdbx_strand_id
1 'polypeptide(L)'
;MTVVLWIINIVLAVVFLGTGTTKLSRAKDALVSSGMDWADSFRETTVKAIGAAEFLGALGLILPRALDTVPVLTPLAAVGLALVMAGATATHLRRHESPAFPATLGILAVVSAVLGFVTL
;
A
#
# COMPACT_ATOMS: atom_id res chain seq x y z
N MET A 1 21.19 8.85 8.85
CA MET A 1 19.87 9.44 8.55
C MET A 1 18.96 8.41 7.90
N THR A 2 18.41 7.54 8.74
CA THR A 2 17.54 6.42 8.34
C THR A 2 16.30 6.33 9.23
N VAL A 3 16.28 7.06 10.37
CA VAL A 3 15.17 7.04 11.33
C VAL A 3 13.86 7.50 10.68
N VAL A 4 13.88 8.59 9.91
CA VAL A 4 12.69 9.09 9.20
C VAL A 4 12.14 8.05 8.22
N LEU A 5 13.02 7.44 7.41
CA LEU A 5 12.64 6.36 6.49
C LEU A 5 12.03 5.16 7.24
N TRP A 6 12.64 4.74 8.34
CA TRP A 6 12.12 3.65 9.18
C TRP A 6 10.76 3.96 9.77
N ILE A 7 10.56 5.18 10.29
CA ILE A 7 9.26 5.61 10.82
C ILE A 7 8.20 5.53 9.72
N ILE A 8 8.47 6.11 8.54
CA ILE A 8 7.54 6.09 7.41
C ILE A 8 7.24 4.65 6.98
N ASN A 9 8.27 3.81 6.84
CA ASN A 9 8.11 2.42 6.41
C ASN A 9 7.31 1.60 7.43
N ILE A 10 7.54 1.78 8.73
CA ILE A 10 6.78 1.08 9.78
C ILE A 10 5.31 1.49 9.74
N VAL A 11 5.01 2.79 9.62
CA VAL A 11 3.64 3.29 9.51
C VAL A 11 2.94 2.71 8.29
N LEU A 12 3.58 2.80 7.11
CA LEU A 12 3.04 2.23 5.87
C LEU A 12 2.86 0.72 5.98
N ALA A 13 3.84 0.00 6.53
CA ALA A 13 3.78 -1.44 6.69
C ALA A 13 2.60 -1.86 7.59
N VAL A 14 2.39 -1.20 8.73
CA VAL A 14 1.26 -1.50 9.63
C VAL A 14 -0.07 -1.30 8.90
N VAL A 15 -0.24 -0.18 8.20
CA VAL A 15 -1.46 0.13 7.46
C VAL A 15 -1.70 -0.92 6.36
N PHE A 16 -0.70 -1.18 5.52
CA PHE A 16 -0.85 -2.08 4.37
C PHE A 16 -0.88 -3.56 4.74
N LEU A 17 -0.28 -3.97 5.85
CA LEU A 17 -0.53 -5.30 6.42
C LEU A 17 -1.99 -5.41 6.84
N GLY A 18 -2.54 -4.41 7.52
CA GLY A 18 -3.95 -4.40 7.91
C GLY A 18 -4.91 -4.43 6.71
N THR A 19 -4.75 -3.53 5.75
CA THR A 19 -5.64 -3.45 4.58
C THR A 19 -5.46 -4.63 3.64
N GLY A 20 -4.21 -5.03 3.38
CA GLY A 20 -3.86 -6.14 2.50
C GLY A 20 -4.39 -7.47 3.05
N THR A 21 -4.15 -7.76 4.32
CA THR A 21 -4.72 -8.98 4.96
C THR A 21 -6.23 -8.97 4.97
N THR A 22 -6.88 -7.83 5.21
CA THR A 22 -8.34 -7.72 5.18
C THR A 22 -8.89 -8.05 3.79
N LYS A 23 -8.29 -7.49 2.73
CA LYS A 23 -8.68 -7.77 1.33
C LYS A 23 -8.45 -9.23 0.96
N LEU A 24 -7.36 -9.85 1.42
CA LEU A 24 -7.05 -11.25 1.16
C LEU A 24 -7.96 -12.23 1.92
N SER A 25 -8.30 -11.94 3.17
CA SER A 25 -9.04 -12.85 4.05
C SER A 25 -10.56 -12.80 3.90
N ARG A 26 -11.14 -11.66 3.49
CA ARG A 26 -12.60 -11.49 3.41
C ARG A 26 -13.12 -11.67 1.99
N ALA A 27 -14.28 -12.29 1.82
CA ALA A 27 -14.98 -12.34 0.52
C ALA A 27 -15.34 -10.93 0.05
N LYS A 28 -15.46 -10.72 -1.27
CA LYS A 28 -15.84 -9.42 -1.86
C LYS A 28 -17.09 -8.83 -1.21
N ASP A 29 -18.15 -9.63 -1.05
CA ASP A 29 -19.42 -9.15 -0.50
C ASP A 29 -19.31 -8.67 0.95
N ALA A 30 -18.44 -9.32 1.74
CA ALA A 30 -18.13 -8.91 3.11
C ALA A 30 -17.29 -7.61 3.17
N LEU A 31 -16.50 -7.32 2.14
CA LEU A 31 -15.78 -6.05 2.04
C LEU A 31 -16.75 -4.91 1.71
N VAL A 32 -17.63 -5.12 0.73
CA VAL A 32 -18.68 -4.16 0.37
C VAL A 32 -19.56 -3.84 1.57
N SER A 33 -20.07 -4.85 2.29
CA SER A 33 -20.92 -4.63 3.47
C SER A 33 -20.21 -3.95 4.64
N SER A 34 -18.88 -3.94 4.66
CA SER A 34 -18.07 -3.24 5.66
C SER A 34 -17.74 -1.78 5.31
N GLY A 35 -18.35 -1.23 4.25
CA GLY A 35 -18.15 0.15 3.79
C GLY A 35 -17.02 0.31 2.77
N MET A 36 -16.57 -0.79 2.14
CA MET A 36 -15.60 -0.76 1.03
C MET A 36 -16.33 -0.86 -0.32
N ASP A 37 -17.28 0.04 -0.56
CA ASP A 37 -18.19 0.02 -1.70
C ASP A 37 -17.48 0.08 -3.07
N TRP A 38 -16.25 0.59 -3.12
CA TRP A 38 -15.42 0.55 -4.32
C TRP A 38 -15.15 -0.88 -4.81
N ALA A 39 -15.13 -1.86 -3.90
CA ALA A 39 -14.89 -3.27 -4.24
C ALA A 39 -15.98 -3.84 -5.15
N ASP A 40 -17.18 -3.23 -5.16
CA ASP A 40 -18.25 -3.69 -6.05
C ASP A 40 -17.96 -3.40 -7.52
N SER A 41 -17.24 -2.30 -7.79
CA SER A 41 -16.83 -1.89 -9.14
C SER A 41 -15.76 -2.80 -9.75
N PHE A 42 -15.22 -3.77 -9.01
CA PHE A 42 -14.16 -4.67 -9.46
C PHE A 42 -14.53 -6.14 -9.29
N ARG A 43 -13.85 -7.00 -10.06
CA ARG A 43 -13.89 -8.44 -9.88
C ARG A 43 -13.19 -8.81 -8.58
N GLU A 44 -13.65 -9.86 -7.91
CA GLU A 44 -13.02 -10.34 -6.68
C GLU A 44 -11.52 -10.63 -6.86
N THR A 45 -11.13 -11.24 -7.99
CA THR A 45 -9.72 -11.48 -8.32
C THR A 45 -8.88 -10.21 -8.34
N THR A 46 -9.44 -9.09 -8.81
CA THR A 46 -8.75 -7.78 -8.78
C THR A 46 -8.60 -7.26 -7.36
N VAL A 47 -9.65 -7.37 -6.53
CA VAL A 47 -9.61 -6.99 -5.11
C VAL A 47 -8.56 -7.82 -4.36
N LYS A 48 -8.48 -9.12 -4.63
CA LYS A 48 -7.45 -10.02 -4.07
C LYS A 48 -6.05 -9.66 -4.55
N ALA A 49 -5.88 -9.33 -5.84
CA ALA A 49 -4.59 -8.91 -6.38
C ALA A 49 -4.10 -7.60 -5.72
N ILE A 50 -5.00 -6.64 -5.50
CA ILE A 50 -4.69 -5.41 -4.74
C ILE A 50 -4.27 -5.76 -3.31
N GLY A 51 -5.03 -6.62 -2.62
CA GLY A 51 -4.69 -7.06 -1.27
C GLY A 51 -3.33 -7.76 -1.19
N ALA A 52 -3.00 -8.60 -2.17
CA ALA A 52 -1.70 -9.25 -2.27
C ALA A 52 -0.58 -8.23 -2.50
N ALA A 53 -0.78 -7.26 -3.40
CA ALA A 53 0.20 -6.21 -3.67
C ALA A 53 0.46 -5.33 -2.44
N GLU A 54 -0.58 -4.95 -1.71
CA GLU A 54 -0.46 -4.20 -0.45
C GLU A 54 0.31 -4.99 0.60
N PHE A 55 -0.06 -6.26 0.81
CA PHE A 55 0.57 -7.12 1.80
C PHE A 55 2.06 -7.37 1.50
N LEU A 56 2.37 -7.74 0.25
CA LEU A 56 3.75 -7.94 -0.19
C LEU A 56 4.55 -6.64 -0.19
N GLY A 57 3.93 -5.51 -0.56
CA GLY A 57 4.55 -4.19 -0.48
C GLY A 57 4.92 -3.83 0.95
N ALA A 58 4.03 -4.06 1.92
CA ALA A 58 4.31 -3.87 3.34
C ALA A 58 5.52 -4.70 3.82
N LEU A 59 5.59 -5.98 3.45
CA LEU A 59 6.74 -6.82 3.77
C LEU A 59 8.02 -6.30 3.09
N GLY A 60 7.92 -5.90 1.83
CA GLY A 60 9.02 -5.34 1.04
C GLY A 60 9.56 -4.02 1.60
N LEU A 61 8.76 -3.22 2.32
CA LEU A 61 9.22 -2.00 2.98
C LEU A 61 10.16 -2.25 4.16
N ILE A 62 10.10 -3.44 4.77
CA ILE A 62 10.75 -3.74 6.04
C ILE A 62 11.82 -4.82 5.88
N LEU A 63 11.46 -5.97 5.32
CA LEU A 63 12.30 -7.16 5.33
C LEU A 63 13.64 -6.97 4.61
N PRO A 64 13.72 -6.41 3.38
CA PRO A 64 14.99 -6.30 2.67
C PRO A 64 16.03 -5.49 3.42
N ARG A 65 15.61 -4.38 4.06
CA ARG A 65 16.51 -3.51 4.82
C ARG A 65 16.79 -4.02 6.24
N ALA A 66 15.84 -4.73 6.85
CA ALA A 66 16.02 -5.35 8.17
C ALA A 66 16.97 -6.56 8.12
N LEU A 67 16.91 -7.33 7.03
CA LEU A 67 17.72 -8.53 6.80
C LEU A 67 19.00 -8.26 6.00
N ASP A 68 19.28 -7.00 5.70
CA ASP A 68 20.39 -6.55 4.84
C ASP A 68 20.49 -7.32 3.51
N THR A 69 19.32 -7.69 2.96
CA THR A 69 19.19 -8.53 1.78
C THR A 69 18.60 -7.69 0.63
N VAL A 70 19.42 -7.40 -0.38
CA VAL A 70 19.05 -6.58 -1.56
C VAL A 70 18.24 -5.33 -1.17
N PRO A 71 18.83 -4.36 -0.43
CA PRO A 71 18.08 -3.23 0.16
C PRO A 71 17.28 -2.39 -0.85
N VAL A 72 17.65 -2.42 -2.13
CA VAL A 72 16.92 -1.77 -3.23
C VAL A 72 15.48 -2.28 -3.41
N LEU A 73 15.14 -3.46 -2.89
CA LEU A 73 13.75 -3.93 -2.86
C LEU A 73 12.83 -3.06 -1.99
N THR A 74 13.39 -2.38 -0.98
CA THR A 74 12.62 -1.46 -0.12
C THR A 74 12.02 -0.29 -0.90
N PRO A 75 12.82 0.54 -1.60
CA PRO A 75 12.24 1.61 -2.41
C PRO A 75 11.39 1.09 -3.59
N LEU A 76 11.68 -0.09 -4.15
CA LEU A 76 10.82 -0.68 -5.17
C LEU A 76 9.44 -1.09 -4.63
N ALA A 77 9.37 -1.65 -3.42
CA ALA A 77 8.10 -1.93 -2.75
C ALA A 77 7.30 -0.64 -2.48
N ALA A 78 7.99 0.43 -2.09
CA ALA A 78 7.39 1.75 -1.91
C ALA A 78 6.79 2.30 -3.21
N VAL A 79 7.49 2.14 -4.35
CA VAL A 79 6.94 2.49 -5.68
C VAL A 79 5.69 1.68 -6.00
N GLY A 80 5.70 0.37 -5.75
CA GLY A 80 4.52 -0.48 -5.97
C GLY A 80 3.30 -0.01 -5.16
N LEU A 81 3.50 0.29 -3.87
CA LEU A 81 2.45 0.84 -3.01
C LEU A 81 1.95 2.21 -3.49
N ALA A 82 2.85 3.08 -3.95
CA ALA A 82 2.47 4.38 -4.52
C ALA A 82 1.58 4.21 -5.76
N LEU A 83 1.88 3.24 -6.64
CA LEU A 83 1.05 2.94 -7.82
C LEU A 83 -0.34 2.41 -7.43
N VAL A 84 -0.42 1.51 -6.43
CA VAL A 84 -1.70 1.03 -5.90
C VAL A 84 -2.52 2.19 -5.33
N MET A 85 -1.90 3.09 -4.58
CA MET A 85 -2.56 4.27 -4.01
C MET A 85 -2.97 5.30 -5.06
N ALA A 86 -2.23 5.44 -6.16
CA ALA A 86 -2.67 6.26 -7.29
C ALA A 86 -3.96 5.70 -7.92
N GLY A 87 -4.04 4.37 -8.10
CA GLY A 87 -5.27 3.70 -8.55
C GLY A 87 -6.44 3.85 -7.58
N ALA A 88 -6.19 3.71 -6.28
CA ALA A 88 -7.20 3.92 -5.24
C ALA A 88 -7.71 5.38 -5.23
N THR A 89 -6.80 6.35 -5.28
CA THR A 89 -7.10 7.79 -5.36
C THR A 89 -7.98 8.10 -6.58
N ALA A 90 -7.60 7.59 -7.75
CA ALA A 90 -8.40 7.76 -8.97
C ALA A 90 -9.80 7.11 -8.86
N THR A 91 -9.91 5.98 -8.16
CA THR A 91 -11.19 5.30 -7.94
C THR A 91 -12.13 6.13 -7.06
N HIS A 92 -11.64 6.67 -5.94
CA HIS A 92 -12.44 7.53 -5.06
C HIS A 92 -12.84 8.83 -5.76
N LEU A 93 -11.94 9.45 -6.53
CA LEU A 93 -12.26 10.63 -7.34
C LEU A 93 -13.38 10.38 -8.35
N ARG A 94 -13.34 9.23 -9.06
CA ARG A 94 -14.39 8.84 -10.01
C ARG A 94 -15.75 8.57 -9.35
N ARG A 95 -15.73 8.20 -8.08
CA ARG A 95 -16.93 7.95 -7.26
C ARG A 95 -17.43 9.20 -6.53
N HIS A 96 -16.79 10.36 -6.75
CA HIS A 96 -17.07 11.60 -6.02
C HIS A 96 -16.94 11.47 -4.50
N GLU A 97 -16.08 10.55 -4.05
CA GLU A 97 -15.73 10.33 -2.64
C GLU A 97 -14.42 11.05 -2.30
N SER A 98 -14.16 11.27 -1.01
CA SER A 98 -12.90 11.89 -0.57
C SER A 98 -11.70 10.98 -0.85
N PRO A 99 -10.69 11.42 -1.62
CA PRO A 99 -9.49 10.64 -1.90
C PRO A 99 -8.38 10.89 -0.86
N ALA A 100 -8.65 11.63 0.22
CA ALA A 100 -7.63 12.12 1.13
C ALA A 100 -6.78 11.00 1.75
N PHE A 101 -7.42 9.90 2.16
CA PHE A 101 -6.74 8.76 2.75
C PHE A 101 -5.79 8.05 1.77
N PRO A 102 -6.24 7.53 0.60
CA PRO A 102 -5.33 6.91 -0.35
C PRO A 102 -4.28 7.89 -0.91
N ALA A 103 -4.63 9.17 -1.11
CA ALA A 103 -3.67 10.17 -1.55
C ALA A 103 -2.54 10.39 -0.53
N THR A 104 -2.88 10.48 0.75
CA THR A 104 -1.89 10.66 1.84
C THR A 104 -0.95 9.46 1.94
N LEU A 105 -1.49 8.24 1.88
CA LEU A 105 -0.67 7.02 1.86
C LEU A 105 0.20 6.94 0.61
N GLY A 106 -0.32 7.34 -0.55
CA GLY A 106 0.43 7.40 -1.80
C GLY A 106 1.60 8.38 -1.72
N ILE A 107 1.38 9.58 -1.17
CA ILE A 107 2.44 10.57 -0.95
C ILE A 107 3.52 10.02 -0.01
N LEU A 108 3.12 9.41 1.12
CA LEU A 108 4.07 8.79 2.04
C LEU A 108 4.87 7.66 1.37
N ALA A 109 4.23 6.85 0.52
CA ALA A 109 4.91 5.81 -0.25
C ALA A 109 5.92 6.40 -1.25
N VAL A 110 5.58 7.52 -1.92
CA VAL A 110 6.55 8.25 -2.78
C VAL A 110 7.72 8.78 -1.96
N VAL A 111 7.47 9.38 -0.79
CA VAL A 111 8.54 9.86 0.11
C VAL A 111 9.42 8.70 0.55
N SER A 112 8.84 7.55 0.92
CA SER A 112 9.58 6.32 1.26
C SER A 112 10.43 5.85 0.08
N ALA A 113 9.91 5.85 -1.14
CA ALA A 113 10.66 5.46 -2.33
C ALA A 113 11.87 6.38 -2.57
N VAL A 114 11.66 7.70 -2.53
CA VAL A 114 12.72 8.70 -2.74
C VAL A 114 13.78 8.59 -1.67
N LEU A 115 13.40 8.59 -0.39
CA LEU A 115 14.34 8.43 0.72
C LEU A 115 15.05 7.07 0.66
N GLY A 116 14.33 6.01 0.27
CA GLY A 116 14.89 4.68 0.09
C GLY A 116 16.02 4.69 -0.94
N PHE A 117 15.78 5.21 -2.14
CA PHE A 117 16.80 5.28 -3.21
C PHE A 117 17.99 6.19 -2.86
N VAL A 118 17.73 7.34 -2.21
CA VAL A 118 18.79 8.28 -1.81
C VAL A 118 19.69 7.73 -0.70
N THR A 119 19.20 6.76 0.07
CA THR A 119 19.92 6.18 1.22
C THR A 119 20.43 4.76 0.97
N LEU A 120 20.45 4.31 -0.28
CA LEU A 120 21.10 3.05 -0.69
C LEU A 120 22.63 3.17 -0.66
#